data_AF-A0A532DNA3-F1
#
_entry.id   AF-A0A532DNA3-F1
#
_cell.length_a   1.000
_cell.length_b   1.000
_cell.length_c   1.000
_cell.angle_alpha   90.00
_cell.angle_beta   90.00
_cell.angle_gamma   90.00
#
_symmetry.space_group_name_H-M   'P 1'
#
loop_
_entity.id
_entity.type
_entity.pdbx_description
1 polymer ?
#
loop_
_entity_poly.entity_id
_entity_poly.type
_entity_poly.pdbx_seq_one_letter_code
_entity_poly.pdbx_strand_id
1 'polypeptide(L)'
;MDHLFNETIPLLCRFPESGRAFLRRAIKSSKAEALSKELRRLLKKGDNLREIITDDYLLLYLVRYDRIIFLAVKHHRQLSFDLKQFWQSG
;
A
#
# COMPACT_ATOMS: atom_id res chain seq x y z
N MET A 1 6.61 11.86 -12.25
CA MET A 1 6.85 11.99 -10.78
C MET A 1 6.05 13.14 -10.19
N ASP A 2 5.87 14.24 -10.92
CA ASP A 2 5.23 15.46 -10.42
C ASP A 2 3.75 15.29 -10.04
N HIS A 3 2.96 14.56 -10.82
CA HIS A 3 1.53 14.34 -10.53
C HIS A 3 1.27 13.67 -9.17
N LEU A 4 2.16 12.78 -8.72
CA LEU A 4 2.02 12.12 -7.42
C LEU A 4 2.11 13.14 -6.28
N PHE A 5 3.16 13.96 -6.29
CA PHE A 5 3.43 14.92 -5.21
C PHE A 5 2.55 16.16 -5.30
N ASN A 6 2.16 16.57 -6.50
CA ASN A 6 1.40 17.80 -6.71
C ASN A 6 -0.11 17.60 -6.63
N GLU A 7 -0.63 16.40 -6.91
CA GLU A 7 -2.08 16.16 -6.96
C GLU A 7 -2.51 15.06 -6.00
N THR A 8 -1.93 13.87 -6.12
CA THR A 8 -2.37 12.69 -5.37
C THR A 8 -2.10 12.82 -3.88
N ILE A 9 -0.90 13.24 -3.46
CA ILE A 9 -0.56 13.38 -2.04
C ILE A 9 -1.41 14.47 -1.35
N PRO A 10 -1.55 15.69 -1.90
CA PRO A 10 -2.42 16.70 -1.31
C PRO A 10 -3.88 16.24 -1.19
N LEU A 11 -4.40 15.54 -2.20
CA LEU A 11 -5.74 14.98 -2.18
C LEU A 11 -5.89 13.91 -1.08
N LEU A 12 -4.90 13.03 -0.93
CA LEU A 12 -4.87 12.01 0.12
C LEU A 12 -4.77 12.63 1.51
N CYS A 13 -3.97 13.68 1.69
CA CYS A 13 -3.88 14.42 2.95
C CYS A 13 -5.23 15.05 3.34
N ARG A 14 -6.03 15.49 2.36
CA ARG A 14 -7.37 16.02 2.60
C ARG A 14 -8.40 14.91 2.84
N PHE A 15 -8.28 13.79 2.13
CA PHE A 15 -9.23 12.67 2.20
C PHE A 15 -8.51 11.34 2.44
N PRO A 16 -7.96 11.10 3.65
CA PRO A 16 -7.19 9.90 3.98
C PRO A 16 -8.01 8.61 3.85
N GLU A 17 -9.33 8.70 3.87
CA GLU A 17 -10.21 7.54 3.78
C GLU A 17 -10.60 7.15 2.35
N SER A 18 -10.17 7.92 1.36
CA SER A 18 -10.46 7.68 -0.06
C SER A 18 -9.78 6.41 -0.60
N GLY A 19 -8.66 5.99 -0.01
CA GLY A 19 -7.99 4.74 -0.37
C GLY A 19 -8.77 3.51 0.09
N ARG A 20 -8.59 2.40 -0.63
CA ARG A 20 -9.22 1.12 -0.33
C ARG A 20 -8.57 0.49 0.90
N ALA A 21 -9.37 -0.09 1.80
CA ALA A 21 -8.85 -0.88 2.90
C ALA A 21 -8.05 -2.09 2.37
N PHE A 22 -6.74 -2.12 2.62
CA PHE A 22 -5.82 -3.10 2.05
C PHE A 22 -6.18 -4.54 2.47
N LEU A 23 -6.46 -4.72 3.75
CA LEU A 23 -6.73 -6.03 4.37
C LEU A 23 -8.17 -6.55 4.14
N ARG A 24 -9.00 -5.83 3.36
CA ARG A 24 -10.36 -6.27 3.03
C ARG A 24 -10.41 -7.24 1.85
N ARG A 25 -9.34 -7.32 1.06
CA ARG A 25 -9.28 -8.23 -0.10
C ARG A 25 -9.16 -9.68 0.39
N ALA A 26 -9.95 -10.57 -0.21
CA ALA A 26 -9.82 -12.01 0.01
C ALA A 26 -8.45 -12.46 -0.49
N ILE A 27 -7.61 -12.95 0.42
CA ILE A 27 -6.28 -13.44 0.12
C ILE A 27 -6.39 -14.88 -0.33
N LYS A 28 -5.96 -15.18 -1.55
CA LYS A 28 -6.06 -16.52 -2.16
C LYS A 28 -4.79 -17.36 -2.03
N SER A 29 -3.76 -16.84 -1.37
CA SER A 29 -2.44 -17.49 -1.25
C SER A 29 -2.06 -17.61 0.22
N SER A 30 -1.59 -18.79 0.62
CA SER A 30 -1.12 -19.09 1.99
C SER A 30 0.02 -18.16 2.44
N LYS A 31 0.95 -17.84 1.54
CA LYS A 31 2.04 -16.89 1.83
C LYS A 31 1.52 -15.48 2.12
N ALA A 32 0.57 -15.03 1.31
CA ALA A 32 -0.04 -13.71 1.50
C ALA A 32 -0.91 -13.66 2.77
N GLU A 33 -1.50 -14.79 3.17
CA GLU A 33 -2.27 -14.90 4.42
C GLU A 33 -1.37 -14.78 5.64
N ALA A 34 -0.24 -15.51 5.66
CA ALA A 34 0.76 -15.43 6.72
C ALA A 34 1.30 -13.99 6.88
N LEU A 35 1.70 -13.37 5.77
CA LEU A 35 2.18 -11.98 5.76
C LEU A 35 1.09 -11.01 6.26
N SER A 36 -0.17 -11.23 5.88
CA SER A 36 -1.27 -10.37 6.31
C SER A 36 -1.60 -10.53 7.79
N LYS A 37 -1.43 -11.74 8.35
CA LYS A 37 -1.56 -11.98 9.78
C LYS A 37 -0.45 -11.29 10.57
N GLU A 38 0.78 -11.34 10.07
CA GLU A 38 1.91 -10.62 10.67
C GLU A 38 1.70 -9.11 10.61
N LEU A 39 1.26 -8.59 9.46
CA LEU A 39 0.94 -7.18 9.28
C LEU A 39 -0.13 -6.72 10.28
N ARG A 40 -1.22 -7.50 10.45
CA ARG A 40 -2.27 -7.22 11.45
C ARG A 40 -1.73 -7.15 12.87
N ARG A 41 -0.71 -7.94 13.22
CA ARG A 41 -0.06 -7.91 14.54
C ARG A 41 0.72 -6.62 14.78
N LEU A 42 1.27 -6.01 13.72
CA LEU A 42 2.02 -4.75 13.80
C LEU A 42 1.09 -3.52 13.86
N LEU A 43 -0.15 -3.65 13.38
CA LEU A 43 -1.16 -2.59 13.44
C LEU A 43 -1.73 -2.46 14.87
N LYS A 44 -1.87 -1.21 15.32
CA LYS A 44 -2.49 -0.87 16.60
C LYS A 44 -4.00 -0.68 16.45
N LYS A 45 -4.74 -0.71 17.55
CA LYS A 45 -6.17 -0.38 17.53
C LYS A 45 -6.37 1.06 17.01
N GLY A 46 -7.20 1.21 15.98
CA GLY A 46 -7.44 2.50 15.31
C GLY A 46 -6.56 2.76 14.08
N ASP A 47 -5.57 1.91 13.82
CA ASP A 47 -4.79 1.96 12.59
C ASP A 47 -5.63 1.51 11.40
N ASN A 48 -5.59 2.30 10.33
CA ASN A 48 -6.32 2.00 9.11
C ASN A 48 -5.34 1.92 7.92
N LEU A 49 -4.99 0.69 7.55
CA LEU A 49 -4.10 0.42 6.45
C LEU A 49 -4.85 0.46 5.12
N ARG A 50 -4.43 1.35 4.23
CA ARG A 50 -5.10 1.65 2.97
C ARG A 50 -4.12 1.60 1.80
N GLU A 51 -4.66 1.26 0.64
CA GLU A 51 -3.97 1.31 -0.64
C GLU A 51 -4.70 2.25 -1.59
N ILE A 52 -3.95 2.94 -2.45
CA ILE A 52 -4.49 3.58 -3.65
C ILE A 52 -3.67 3.13 -4.86
N ILE A 53 -4.39 2.79 -5.91
CA ILE A 53 -3.82 2.41 -7.21
C ILE A 53 -4.31 3.48 -8.17
N THR A 54 -3.35 4.17 -8.77
CA THR A 54 -3.55 5.20 -9.79
C THR A 54 -2.92 4.72 -11.08
N ASP A 55 -3.15 5.46 -12.16
CA ASP A 55 -2.65 5.13 -13.49
C ASP A 55 -1.13 5.05 -13.59
N ASP A 56 -0.36 5.58 -12.64
CA ASP A 56 1.11 5.54 -12.62
C ASP A 56 1.70 4.99 -11.32
N TYR A 57 0.95 5.02 -10.21
CA TYR A 57 1.48 4.70 -8.89
C TYR A 57 0.58 3.78 -8.07
N LEU A 58 1.22 2.90 -7.30
CA LEU A 58 0.64 2.17 -6.19
C LEU A 58 1.20 2.74 -4.89
N LEU A 59 0.32 3.15 -4.00
CA LEU A 59 0.68 3.64 -2.66
C LEU A 59 0.04 2.76 -1.60
N LEU A 60 0.86 2.36 -0.64
CA LEU A 60 0.42 1.76 0.62
C LEU A 60 0.67 2.75 1.74
N TYR A 61 -0.37 3.11 2.48
CA TYR A 61 -0.27 4.08 3.55
C TYR A 61 -1.12 3.68 4.75
N LEU A 62 -0.71 4.18 5.91
CA LEU A 62 -1.37 3.97 7.18
C LEU A 62 -1.96 5.29 7.66
N VAL A 63 -3.26 5.28 7.95
CA VAL A 63 -3.92 6.38 8.66
C VAL A 63 -3.93 6.02 10.15
N ARG A 64 -3.31 6.87 10.96
CA ARG A 64 -3.22 6.70 12.42
C ARG A 64 -3.47 8.06 13.06
N TYR A 65 -4.59 8.17 13.78
CA TYR A 65 -5.07 9.43 14.34
C TYR A 65 -5.18 10.51 13.26
N ASP A 66 -4.39 11.57 13.37
CA ASP A 66 -4.31 12.72 12.46
C ASP A 66 -3.15 12.61 11.45
N ARG A 67 -2.45 11.46 11.41
CA ARG A 67 -1.27 11.26 10.56
C ARG A 67 -1.51 10.25 9.45
N ILE A 68 -0.94 10.57 8.29
CA ILE A 68 -0.81 9.66 7.16
C ILE A 68 0.67 9.27 7.06
N ILE A 69 0.95 7.97 7.16
CA ILE A 69 2.29 7.41 7.07
C ILE A 69 2.37 6.61 5.78
N PHE A 70 3.15 7.08 4.81
CA PHE A 70 3.41 6.33 3.58
C PHE A 70 4.38 5.18 3.89
N LEU A 71 3.92 3.94 3.66
CA LEU A 71 4.70 2.73 3.89
C LEU A 71 5.41 2.26 2.62
N ALA A 72 4.76 2.45 1.47
CA ALA A 72 5.35 2.15 0.17
C ALA A 72 4.76 3.07 -0.90
N VAL A 73 5.61 3.54 -1.80
CA VAL A 73 5.24 4.29 -3.00
C VAL A 73 5.95 3.62 -4.16
N LYS A 74 5.20 3.07 -5.12
CA LYS A 74 5.75 2.32 -6.25
C LYS A 74 5.21 2.87 -7.56
N HIS A 75 6.08 3.07 -8.54
CA HIS A 75 5.68 3.44 -9.90
C HIS A 75 5.48 2.17 -10.72
N HIS A 76 4.26 1.90 -11.16
CA HIS A 76 3.94 0.62 -11.80
C HIS A 76 4.43 0.51 -13.27
N ARG A 77 4.84 1.62 -13.91
CA ARG A 77 5.47 1.63 -15.26
C ARG A 77 7.00 1.62 -15.23
N GLN A 78 7.62 1.66 -14.05
CA GLN A 78 9.04 1.38 -13.96
C GLN A 78 9.19 -0.14 -14.04
N LEU A 79 9.72 -0.59 -15.18
CA LEU A 79 10.00 -1.98 -15.61
C LEU A 79 10.89 -2.82 -14.66
N SER A 80 11.08 -2.39 -13.41
CA SER A 80 11.84 -3.09 -12.36
C SER A 80 10.94 -3.96 -11.49
N PHE A 81 9.67 -4.18 -11.85
CA PHE A 81 8.83 -5.19 -11.21
C PHE A 81 9.14 -6.57 -11.79
N ASP A 82 10.42 -6.97 -11.76
CA ASP A 82 10.81 -8.34 -12.04
C ASP A 82 10.51 -9.19 -10.80
N LEU A 83 9.24 -9.58 -10.67
CA LEU A 83 8.82 -10.58 -9.70
C LEU A 83 9.52 -11.92 -9.91
N LYS A 84 10.21 -12.16 -11.04
CA LYS A 84 10.89 -13.45 -11.26
C LYS A 84 12.23 -13.56 -10.53
N GLN A 85 12.90 -12.45 -10.20
CA GLN A 85 14.26 -12.52 -9.63
C GLN A 85 14.30 -12.88 -8.13
N PHE A 86 13.15 -12.92 -7.44
CA PHE A 86 13.06 -13.39 -6.04
C PHE A 86 12.55 -14.85 -5.90
N TRP A 87 12.27 -15.55 -7.01
CA TRP A 87 11.81 -16.96 -7.02
C TRP A 87 12.75 -17.91 -7.76
N GLN A 88 14.02 -17.52 -7.94
CA GLN A 88 15.14 -18.43 -8.16
C GLN A 88 16.22 -17.98 -7.16
N SER A 89 16.63 -18.76 -6.16
CA SER A 89 16.97 -20.17 -6.21
C SER A 89 16.52 -20.90 -4.95
N GLY A 90 16.21 -22.18 -5.13
CA GLY A 90 16.20 -23.17 -4.05
C GLY A 90 17.61 -23.52 -3.59
#